data_AF-A0A1A9EYN4-F1
#
_entry.id   AF-A0A1A9EYN4-F1
#
_cell.length_a   1.000
_cell.length_b   1.000
_cell.length_c   1.000
_cell.angle_alpha   90.00
_cell.angle_beta   90.00
_cell.angle_gamma   90.00
#
_symmetry.space_group_name_H-M   'P 1'
#
loop_
_entity.id
_entity.type
_entity.pdbx_description
1 polymer ?
#
loop_
_entity_poly.entity_id
_entity_poly.type
_entity_poly.pdbx_seq_one_letter_code
_entity_poly.pdbx_strand_id
1 'polypeptide(L)'
;MSNEELKQQVFRAADQLLLSGQSPTAALIERQLEIEAAEIEPCLVLWWQMLSERVGLDAAVTPIPDVPDSLATAFSRVWQQAVQEASSAVTLVKRHAEYGAEAERRVSEDALKQSHDHYQELETRYREQTLKLEKAVSASKAAEAETAHLKNSLTSEAARFAKEEAQRMHLEQELEHLHKTYEDAKRSFDLRIKDEQRHNLEALAKSEADVKHYRSVQEKLRDEFGKKESVLGREISDLQAQLAKKDSRIETLQTSIRSLEDELKLVQQDLTLQQRELSKVNASLLSEVNRSKRLDGKVKELEGDIKQQVQRNASASSEAARRENALRAQVQVREEELLRANAKVVAQEKRLITQDEELKRMTSRL
;
A
#
# COMPACT_ATOMS: atom_id res chain seq x y z
N MET A 1 -56.09 -6.69 -152.99
CA MET A 1 -55.40 -5.53 -153.60
C MET A 1 -54.22 -5.16 -152.71
N SER A 2 -53.10 -4.68 -153.23
CA SER A 2 -52.04 -4.15 -152.35
C SER A 2 -52.51 -2.84 -151.68
N ASN A 3 -52.13 -2.60 -150.42
CA ASN A 3 -52.68 -1.48 -149.62
C ASN A 3 -52.38 -0.11 -150.27
N GLU A 4 -51.25 0.00 -150.98
CA GLU A 4 -50.89 1.21 -151.73
C GLU A 4 -51.76 1.41 -152.99
N GLU A 5 -52.11 0.32 -153.70
CA GLU A 5 -53.03 0.38 -154.85
C GLU A 5 -54.46 0.70 -154.41
N LEU A 6 -54.91 0.16 -153.28
CA LEU A 6 -56.19 0.48 -152.66
C LEU A 6 -56.25 1.96 -152.29
N LYS A 7 -55.22 2.46 -151.59
CA LYS A 7 -55.07 3.87 -151.24
C LYS A 7 -55.09 4.76 -152.49
N GLN A 8 -54.36 4.41 -153.55
CA GLN A 8 -54.36 5.19 -154.79
C GLN A 8 -55.71 5.18 -155.52
N GLN A 9 -56.43 4.06 -155.52
CA GLN A 9 -57.77 3.98 -156.12
C GLN A 9 -58.80 4.78 -155.33
N VAL A 10 -58.79 4.65 -153.99
CA VAL A 10 -59.64 5.46 -153.10
C VAL A 10 -59.33 6.94 -153.27
N PHE A 11 -58.05 7.31 -153.38
CA PHE A 11 -57.65 8.71 -153.59
C PHE A 11 -58.14 9.24 -154.95
N ARG A 12 -58.01 8.45 -156.02
CA ARG A 12 -58.50 8.84 -157.36
C ARG A 12 -60.02 8.95 -157.41
N ALA A 13 -60.75 8.03 -156.78
CA ALA A 13 -62.21 8.09 -156.69
C ALA A 13 -62.65 9.30 -155.84
N ALA A 14 -61.97 9.54 -154.71
CA ALA A 14 -62.21 10.71 -153.87
C ALA A 14 -61.96 12.02 -154.64
N ASP A 15 -60.88 12.09 -155.43
CA ASP A 15 -60.55 13.24 -156.26
C ASP A 15 -61.57 13.45 -157.39
N GLN A 16 -62.05 12.38 -158.03
CA GLN A 16 -63.10 12.47 -159.05
C GLN A 16 -64.43 12.96 -158.46
N LEU A 17 -64.82 12.45 -157.29
CA LEU A 17 -66.02 12.94 -156.59
C LEU A 17 -65.86 14.43 -156.24
N LEU A 18 -64.69 14.82 -155.72
CA LEU A 18 -64.39 16.21 -155.40
C LEU A 18 -64.43 17.12 -156.65
N LEU A 19 -63.86 16.68 -157.78
CA LEU A 19 -63.90 17.40 -159.06
C LEU A 19 -65.31 17.53 -159.64
N SER A 20 -66.19 16.56 -159.36
CA SER A 20 -67.61 16.63 -159.73
C SER A 20 -68.47 17.42 -158.73
N GLY A 21 -67.85 18.05 -157.72
CA GLY A 21 -68.50 18.92 -156.75
C GLY A 21 -69.21 18.18 -155.61
N GLN A 22 -68.92 16.89 -155.40
CA GLN A 22 -69.48 16.08 -154.31
C GLN A 22 -68.42 15.80 -153.25
N SER A 23 -68.79 15.86 -151.97
CA SER A 23 -67.88 15.50 -150.89
C SER A 23 -67.61 13.99 -150.91
N PRO A 24 -66.35 13.53 -151.05
CA PRO A 24 -66.04 12.11 -151.04
C PRO A 24 -66.27 11.53 -149.64
N THR A 25 -67.36 10.78 -149.48
CA THR A 25 -67.66 9.96 -148.30
C THR A 25 -67.35 8.50 -148.59
N ALA A 26 -66.98 7.73 -147.55
CA ALA A 26 -66.64 6.31 -147.68
C ALA A 26 -67.75 5.51 -148.41
N ALA A 27 -69.02 5.81 -148.13
CA ALA A 27 -70.18 5.17 -148.78
C ALA A 27 -70.33 5.49 -150.28
N LEU A 28 -69.92 6.68 -150.75
CA LEU A 28 -69.98 7.04 -152.17
C LEU A 28 -68.87 6.33 -152.96
N ILE A 29 -67.68 6.24 -152.37
CA ILE A 29 -66.52 5.56 -152.97
C ILE A 29 -66.72 4.05 -152.95
N GLU A 30 -67.29 3.49 -151.89
CA GLU A 30 -67.73 2.10 -151.80
C GLU A 30 -68.66 1.75 -152.97
N ARG A 31 -69.62 2.63 -153.30
CA ARG A 31 -70.52 2.42 -154.43
C ARG A 31 -69.85 2.47 -155.80
N GLN A 32 -68.75 3.21 -155.93
CA GLN A 32 -68.01 3.36 -157.19
C GLN A 32 -66.97 2.26 -157.40
N LEU A 33 -66.33 1.79 -156.33
CA LEU A 33 -65.23 0.83 -156.38
C LEU A 33 -65.62 -0.58 -155.90
N GLU A 34 -66.85 -0.77 -155.39
CA GLU A 34 -67.37 -2.02 -154.83
C GLU A 34 -66.48 -2.63 -153.73
N ILE A 35 -65.91 -1.75 -152.87
CA ILE A 35 -65.04 -2.11 -151.74
C ILE A 35 -65.69 -1.66 -150.44
N GLU A 36 -65.60 -2.50 -149.40
CA GLU A 36 -66.23 -2.28 -148.10
C GLU A 36 -65.76 -0.99 -147.40
N ALA A 37 -66.70 -0.19 -146.88
CA ALA A 37 -66.41 1.12 -146.29
C ALA A 37 -65.34 1.11 -145.19
N ALA A 38 -65.24 0.03 -144.42
CA ALA A 38 -64.29 -0.10 -143.30
C ALA A 38 -62.81 -0.09 -143.74
N GLU A 39 -62.50 -0.55 -144.95
CA GLU A 39 -61.14 -0.52 -145.50
C GLU A 39 -60.83 0.85 -146.16
N ILE A 40 -61.88 1.53 -146.62
CA ILE A 40 -61.78 2.85 -147.27
C ILE A 40 -61.58 3.94 -146.21
N GLU A 41 -62.23 3.84 -145.06
CA GLU A 41 -62.29 4.90 -144.05
C GLU A 41 -60.92 5.34 -143.50
N PRO A 42 -59.98 4.43 -143.15
CA PRO A 42 -58.62 4.83 -142.74
C PRO A 42 -57.86 5.53 -143.87
N CYS A 43 -58.04 5.06 -145.11
CA CYS A 43 -57.43 5.68 -146.30
C CYS A 43 -58.06 7.05 -146.58
N LEU A 44 -59.37 7.21 -146.37
CA LEU A 44 -60.10 8.46 -146.53
C LEU A 44 -59.70 9.49 -145.47
N VAL A 45 -59.48 9.06 -144.22
CA VAL A 45 -58.97 9.91 -143.14
C VAL A 45 -57.56 10.41 -143.47
N LEU A 46 -56.69 9.53 -143.97
CA LEU A 46 -55.37 9.90 -144.47
C LEU A 46 -55.46 10.82 -145.70
N TRP A 47 -56.42 10.59 -146.60
CA TRP A 47 -56.69 11.47 -147.74
C TRP A 47 -57.07 12.88 -147.26
N TRP A 48 -57.94 13.01 -146.25
CA TRP A 48 -58.32 14.29 -145.64
C TRP A 48 -57.15 14.96 -144.91
N GLN A 49 -56.33 14.21 -144.17
CA GLN A 49 -55.14 14.75 -143.48
C GLN A 49 -54.09 15.27 -144.46
N MET A 50 -53.91 14.61 -145.60
CA MET A 50 -52.99 15.03 -146.66
C MET A 50 -53.64 15.95 -147.71
N LEU A 51 -54.92 16.29 -147.56
CA LEU A 51 -55.63 17.13 -148.51
C LEU A 51 -55.00 18.52 -148.58
N SER A 52 -54.63 19.10 -147.44
CA SER A 52 -53.99 20.42 -147.36
C SER A 52 -52.60 20.47 -148.02
N GLU A 53 -51.91 19.34 -148.10
CA GLU A 53 -50.62 19.23 -148.81
C GLU A 53 -50.80 18.94 -150.31
N ARG A 54 -51.87 18.23 -150.70
CA ARG A 54 -52.14 17.80 -152.10
C ARG A 54 -52.92 18.82 -152.93
N VAL A 55 -53.88 19.50 -152.32
CA VAL A 55 -54.50 20.69 -152.91
C VAL A 55 -53.52 21.82 -152.64
N GLY A 56 -52.49 21.93 -153.50
CA GLY A 56 -51.52 22.99 -153.41
C GLY A 56 -52.24 24.34 -153.35
N LEU A 57 -52.18 24.98 -152.17
CA LEU A 57 -52.74 26.31 -151.92
C LEU A 57 -52.03 27.43 -152.72
N ASP A 58 -50.97 27.05 -153.46
CA ASP A 58 -50.22 27.85 -154.43
C ASP A 58 -50.51 27.47 -155.90
N ALA A 59 -51.53 26.65 -156.18
CA ALA A 59 -51.92 26.36 -157.55
C ALA A 59 -52.50 27.62 -158.21
N ALA A 60 -51.77 28.15 -159.18
CA ALA A 60 -52.19 29.20 -160.09
C ALA A 60 -53.61 28.91 -160.61
N VAL A 61 -54.49 29.89 -160.41
CA VAL A 61 -55.91 29.96 -160.80
C VAL A 61 -56.22 29.06 -162.00
N THR A 62 -56.89 27.93 -161.78
CA THR A 62 -57.61 27.25 -162.86
C THR A 62 -58.77 28.17 -163.26
N PRO A 63 -58.84 28.67 -164.51
CA PRO A 63 -59.92 29.53 -164.93
C PRO A 63 -61.22 28.72 -164.95
N ILE A 64 -62.17 29.10 -164.09
CA ILE A 64 -63.54 28.57 -164.09
C ILE A 64 -64.19 29.08 -165.40
N PRO A 65 -64.59 28.21 -166.35
CA PRO A 65 -65.20 28.67 -167.59
C PRO A 65 -66.52 29.40 -167.31
N ASP A 66 -66.78 30.47 -168.06
CA ASP A 66 -67.97 31.34 -168.02
C ASP A 66 -68.07 32.41 -166.92
N VAL A 67 -66.98 32.74 -166.20
CA VAL A 67 -66.99 33.85 -165.20
C VAL A 67 -65.93 34.91 -165.51
N PRO A 68 -66.27 36.23 -165.51
CA PRO A 68 -65.32 37.30 -165.76
C PRO A 68 -64.15 37.34 -164.74
N ASP A 69 -62.92 37.50 -165.22
CA ASP A 69 -61.65 37.44 -164.47
C ASP A 69 -61.60 38.25 -163.15
N SER A 70 -62.38 39.34 -163.08
CA SER A 70 -62.51 40.18 -161.88
C SER A 70 -63.09 39.46 -160.65
N LEU A 71 -63.95 38.45 -160.84
CA LEU A 71 -64.54 37.67 -159.75
C LEU A 71 -63.58 36.56 -159.30
N ALA A 72 -62.86 35.92 -160.22
CA ALA A 72 -61.90 34.87 -159.89
C ALA A 72 -60.77 35.37 -158.98
N THR A 73 -60.27 36.59 -159.23
CA THR A 73 -59.25 37.22 -158.38
C THR A 73 -59.78 37.61 -157.00
N ALA A 74 -61.04 38.04 -156.89
CA ALA A 74 -61.66 38.34 -155.60
C ALA A 74 -61.84 37.08 -154.74
N PHE A 75 -62.30 35.97 -155.32
CA PHE A 75 -62.44 34.70 -154.62
C PHE A 75 -61.10 34.15 -154.13
N SER A 76 -60.03 34.24 -154.92
CA SER A 76 -58.69 33.81 -154.52
C SER A 76 -58.16 34.59 -153.30
N ARG A 77 -58.37 35.91 -153.25
CA ARG A 77 -58.00 36.72 -152.08
C ARG A 77 -58.77 36.32 -150.83
N VAL A 78 -60.08 36.12 -150.95
CA VAL A 78 -60.92 35.68 -149.81
C VAL A 78 -60.47 34.32 -149.31
N TRP A 79 -60.11 33.39 -150.20
CA TRP A 79 -59.59 32.08 -149.82
C TRP A 79 -58.24 32.15 -149.09
N GLN A 80 -57.28 32.91 -149.62
CA GLN A 80 -55.99 33.11 -148.96
C GLN A 80 -56.15 33.74 -147.58
N GLN A 81 -57.06 34.72 -147.45
CA GLN A 81 -57.35 35.37 -146.17
C GLN A 81 -57.97 34.37 -145.18
N ALA A 82 -58.91 33.53 -145.61
CA ALA A 82 -59.52 32.49 -144.77
C ALA A 82 -58.50 31.44 -144.29
N VAL A 83 -57.55 31.05 -145.15
CA VAL A 83 -56.48 30.11 -144.78
C VAL A 83 -55.47 30.74 -143.81
N GLN A 84 -55.15 32.02 -144.00
CA GLN A 84 -54.29 32.75 -143.07
C GLN A 84 -54.96 32.91 -141.70
N GLU A 85 -56.26 33.17 -141.66
CA GLU A 85 -57.04 33.23 -140.42
C GLU A 85 -57.09 31.85 -139.73
N ALA A 86 -57.36 30.77 -140.46
CA ALA A 86 -57.37 29.40 -139.92
C ALA A 86 -56.00 28.98 -139.35
N SER A 87 -54.90 29.27 -140.05
CA SER A 87 -53.55 28.97 -139.55
C SER A 87 -53.18 29.78 -138.30
N SER A 88 -53.60 31.05 -138.23
CA SER A 88 -53.44 31.88 -137.03
C SER A 88 -54.22 31.33 -135.84
N ALA A 89 -55.46 30.86 -136.08
CA ALA A 89 -56.31 30.24 -135.06
C ALA A 89 -55.69 28.95 -134.52
N VAL A 90 -55.16 28.08 -135.38
CA VAL A 90 -54.47 26.84 -134.96
C VAL A 90 -53.23 27.16 -134.12
N THR A 91 -52.45 28.17 -134.50
CA THR A 91 -51.25 28.57 -133.75
C THR A 91 -51.61 29.12 -132.38
N LEU A 92 -52.70 29.87 -132.28
CA LEU A 92 -53.23 30.40 -131.01
C LEU A 92 -53.73 29.29 -130.09
N VAL A 93 -54.44 28.30 -130.62
CA VAL A 93 -54.88 27.11 -129.87
C VAL A 93 -53.70 26.31 -129.33
N LYS A 94 -52.65 26.09 -130.14
CA LYS A 94 -51.42 25.41 -129.68
C LYS A 94 -50.73 26.16 -128.54
N ARG A 95 -50.56 27.48 -128.67
CA ARG A 95 -49.97 28.31 -127.61
C ARG A 95 -50.80 28.25 -126.32
N HIS A 96 -52.13 28.32 -126.41
CA HIS A 96 -53.00 28.20 -125.24
C HIS A 96 -52.89 26.82 -124.58
N ALA A 97 -52.80 25.74 -125.35
CA ALA A 97 -52.58 24.40 -124.82
C ALA A 97 -51.21 24.26 -124.14
N GLU A 98 -50.15 24.84 -124.72
CA GLU A 98 -48.81 24.89 -124.13
C GLU A 98 -48.78 25.69 -122.83
N TYR A 99 -49.37 26.89 -122.80
CA TYR A 99 -49.48 27.69 -121.58
C TYR A 99 -50.31 27.00 -120.49
N GLY A 100 -51.38 26.28 -120.88
CA GLY A 100 -52.18 25.48 -119.95
C GLY A 100 -51.36 24.34 -119.34
N ALA A 101 -50.65 23.58 -120.17
CA ALA A 101 -49.78 22.50 -119.71
C ALA A 101 -48.61 23.01 -118.85
N GLU A 102 -48.02 24.17 -119.17
CA GLU A 102 -46.98 24.80 -118.35
C GLU A 102 -47.53 25.32 -117.01
N ALA A 103 -48.74 25.90 -117.00
CA ALA A 103 -49.38 26.35 -115.76
C ALA A 103 -49.71 25.18 -114.84
N GLU A 104 -50.25 24.08 -115.38
CA GLU A 104 -50.49 22.84 -114.62
C GLU A 104 -49.20 22.23 -114.07
N ARG A 105 -48.11 22.21 -114.88
CA ARG A 105 -46.80 21.76 -114.40
C ARG A 105 -46.30 22.61 -113.24
N ARG A 106 -46.37 23.94 -113.33
CA ARG A 106 -45.96 24.83 -112.23
C ARG A 106 -46.77 24.58 -110.96
N VAL A 107 -48.09 24.44 -111.06
CA VAL A 107 -48.93 24.11 -109.90
C VAL A 107 -48.55 22.76 -109.30
N SER A 108 -48.25 21.75 -110.13
CA SER A 108 -47.80 20.45 -109.65
C SER A 108 -46.40 20.50 -109.00
N GLU A 109 -45.47 21.27 -109.57
CA GLU A 109 -44.12 21.49 -109.03
C GLU A 109 -44.18 22.26 -107.71
N ASP A 110 -45.00 23.29 -107.62
CA ASP A 110 -45.23 24.06 -106.40
C ASP A 110 -45.88 23.20 -105.30
N ALA A 111 -46.85 22.35 -105.65
CA ALA A 111 -47.45 21.41 -104.70
C ALA A 111 -46.45 20.34 -104.22
N LEU A 112 -45.61 19.81 -105.12
CA LEU A 112 -44.53 18.89 -104.76
C LEU A 112 -43.50 19.55 -103.85
N LYS A 113 -43.14 20.81 -104.13
CA LYS A 113 -42.21 21.58 -103.30
C LYS A 113 -42.78 21.85 -101.91
N GLN A 114 -44.04 22.30 -101.82
CA GLN A 114 -44.70 22.51 -100.53
C GLN A 114 -44.79 21.21 -99.71
N SER A 115 -45.11 20.09 -100.36
CA SER A 115 -45.11 18.78 -99.73
C SER A 115 -43.70 18.42 -99.22
N HIS A 116 -42.68 18.61 -100.05
CA HIS A 116 -41.29 18.34 -99.69
C HIS A 116 -40.81 19.19 -98.51
N ASP A 117 -41.08 20.51 -98.54
CA ASP A 117 -40.75 21.44 -97.46
C ASP A 117 -41.47 21.03 -96.17
N HIS A 118 -42.75 20.64 -96.26
CA HIS A 118 -43.50 20.14 -95.10
C HIS A 118 -42.92 18.84 -94.52
N TYR A 119 -42.52 17.90 -95.39
CA TYR A 119 -41.83 16.67 -94.96
C TYR A 119 -40.49 16.98 -94.28
N GLN A 120 -39.70 17.91 -94.81
CA GLN A 120 -38.44 18.32 -94.19
C GLN A 120 -38.66 18.99 -92.83
N GLU A 121 -39.68 19.83 -92.68
CA GLU A 121 -40.05 20.44 -91.40
C GLU A 121 -40.46 19.38 -90.37
N LEU A 122 -41.29 18.41 -90.78
CA LEU A 122 -41.70 17.30 -89.93
C LEU A 122 -40.51 16.42 -89.53
N GLU A 123 -39.61 16.13 -90.46
CA GLU A 123 -38.39 15.35 -90.19
C GLU A 123 -37.47 16.09 -89.22
N THR A 124 -37.30 17.41 -89.40
CA THR A 124 -36.51 18.25 -88.49
C THR A 124 -37.13 18.28 -87.09
N ARG A 125 -38.45 18.48 -86.98
CA ARG A 125 -39.16 18.42 -85.68
C ARG A 125 -39.05 17.05 -85.04
N TYR A 126 -39.14 15.97 -85.82
CA TYR A 126 -39.00 14.61 -85.32
C TYR A 126 -37.59 14.36 -84.77
N ARG A 127 -36.55 14.78 -85.49
CA ARG A 127 -35.15 14.72 -85.01
C ARG A 127 -34.97 15.52 -83.71
N GLU A 128 -35.49 16.74 -83.63
CA GLU A 128 -35.42 17.55 -82.42
C GLU A 128 -36.14 16.90 -81.22
N GLN A 129 -37.33 16.33 -81.45
CA GLN A 129 -38.08 15.63 -80.41
C GLN A 129 -37.34 14.38 -79.94
N THR A 130 -36.72 13.64 -80.85
CA THR A 130 -35.90 12.46 -80.53
C THR A 130 -34.72 12.86 -79.65
N LEU A 131 -34.02 13.94 -80.01
CA LEU A 131 -32.88 14.46 -79.25
C LEU A 131 -33.30 14.99 -77.87
N LYS A 132 -34.48 15.62 -77.75
CA LYS A 132 -35.06 16.01 -76.46
C LYS A 132 -35.43 14.79 -75.61
N LEU A 133 -36.01 13.75 -76.20
CA LEU A 133 -36.35 12.50 -75.52
C LEU A 133 -35.09 11.79 -75.01
N GLU A 134 -34.05 11.69 -75.84
CA GLU A 134 -32.76 11.10 -75.45
C GLU A 134 -32.12 11.85 -74.27
N LYS A 135 -32.15 13.19 -74.30
CA LYS A 135 -31.70 14.03 -73.18
C LYS A 135 -32.52 13.82 -71.90
N ALA A 136 -33.84 13.71 -72.03
CA ALA A 136 -34.72 13.46 -70.88
C ALA A 136 -34.47 12.06 -70.28
N VAL A 137 -34.27 11.04 -71.13
CA VAL A 137 -33.96 9.68 -70.71
C VAL A 137 -32.59 9.61 -70.03
N SER A 138 -31.57 10.30 -70.55
CA SER A 138 -30.26 10.34 -69.91
C SER A 138 -30.29 11.07 -68.57
N ALA A 139 -31.04 12.18 -68.47
CA ALA A 139 -31.27 12.88 -67.21
C ALA A 139 -32.03 12.02 -66.19
N SER A 140 -33.06 11.27 -66.63
CA SER A 140 -33.79 10.33 -65.78
C SER A 140 -32.88 9.24 -65.22
N LYS A 141 -32.03 8.65 -66.06
CA LYS A 141 -31.04 7.64 -65.64
C LYS A 141 -30.02 8.21 -64.65
N ALA A 142 -29.57 9.45 -64.86
CA ALA A 142 -28.67 10.12 -63.93
C ALA A 142 -29.35 10.35 -62.56
N ALA A 143 -30.59 10.85 -62.54
CA ALA A 143 -31.36 11.03 -61.32
C ALA A 143 -31.63 9.69 -60.60
N GLU A 144 -31.96 8.63 -61.34
CA GLU A 144 -32.12 7.28 -60.77
C GLU A 144 -30.82 6.79 -60.10
N ALA A 145 -29.66 7.00 -60.75
CA ALA A 145 -28.37 6.64 -60.16
C ALA A 145 -28.05 7.46 -58.88
N GLU A 146 -28.36 8.75 -58.88
CA GLU A 146 -28.21 9.60 -57.69
C GLU A 146 -29.12 9.14 -56.55
N THR A 147 -30.39 8.82 -56.84
CA THR A 147 -31.30 8.31 -55.81
C THR A 147 -30.85 6.95 -55.26
N ALA A 148 -30.28 6.08 -56.09
CA ALA A 148 -29.72 4.81 -55.64
C ALA A 148 -28.47 5.03 -54.76
N HIS A 149 -27.59 5.95 -55.14
CA HIS A 149 -26.43 6.32 -54.33
C HIS A 149 -26.84 6.91 -52.98
N LEU A 150 -27.80 7.84 -52.97
CA LEU A 150 -28.32 8.44 -51.73
C LEU A 150 -28.99 7.41 -50.83
N LYS A 151 -29.75 6.46 -51.39
CA LYS A 151 -30.32 5.33 -50.62
C LYS A 151 -29.23 4.49 -49.98
N ASN A 152 -28.18 4.13 -50.72
CA ASN A 152 -27.05 3.35 -50.19
C ASN A 152 -26.26 4.12 -49.12
N SER A 153 -26.06 5.43 -49.32
CA SER A 153 -25.41 6.28 -48.33
C SER A 153 -26.26 6.36 -47.05
N LEU A 154 -27.57 6.56 -47.18
CA LEU A 154 -28.49 6.60 -46.04
C LEU A 154 -28.52 5.28 -45.26
N THR A 155 -28.54 4.13 -45.93
CA THR A 155 -28.50 2.83 -45.24
C THR A 155 -27.16 2.60 -44.54
N SER A 156 -26.05 3.03 -45.14
CA SER A 156 -24.72 2.96 -44.51
C SER A 156 -24.61 3.84 -43.27
N GLU A 157 -25.13 5.07 -43.31
CA GLU A 157 -25.18 5.96 -42.16
C GLU A 157 -26.13 5.45 -41.08
N ALA A 158 -27.29 4.88 -41.43
CA ALA A 158 -28.18 4.25 -40.46
C ALA A 158 -27.51 3.05 -39.75
N ALA A 159 -26.77 2.22 -40.49
CA ALA A 159 -26.01 1.12 -39.91
C ALA A 159 -24.87 1.60 -39.00
N ARG A 160 -24.20 2.69 -39.40
CA ARG A 160 -23.17 3.33 -38.58
C ARG A 160 -23.76 3.88 -37.28
N PHE A 161 -24.88 4.59 -37.36
CA PHE A 161 -25.59 5.14 -36.19
C PHE A 161 -26.01 4.02 -35.23
N ALA A 162 -26.61 2.93 -35.75
CA ALA A 162 -27.00 1.78 -34.92
C ALA A 162 -25.79 1.14 -34.21
N LYS A 163 -24.62 1.07 -34.87
CA LYS A 163 -23.39 0.57 -34.26
C LYS A 163 -22.86 1.51 -33.19
N GLU A 164 -22.85 2.82 -33.44
CA GLU A 164 -22.41 3.83 -32.48
C GLU A 164 -23.34 3.85 -31.24
N GLU A 165 -24.65 3.71 -31.44
CA GLU A 165 -25.63 3.63 -30.34
C GLU A 165 -25.43 2.36 -29.49
N ALA A 166 -25.19 1.20 -30.12
CA ALA A 166 -24.84 -0.02 -29.39
C ALA A 166 -23.54 0.11 -28.59
N GLN A 167 -22.51 0.77 -29.16
CA GLN A 167 -21.27 1.06 -28.45
C GLN A 167 -21.48 2.03 -27.29
N ARG A 168 -22.33 3.06 -27.47
CA ARG A 168 -22.67 3.99 -26.40
C ARG A 168 -23.36 3.29 -25.24
N MET A 169 -24.34 2.44 -25.53
CA MET A 169 -25.03 1.62 -24.53
C MET A 169 -24.08 0.68 -23.79
N HIS A 170 -23.12 0.07 -24.49
CA HIS A 170 -22.09 -0.77 -23.87
C HIS A 170 -21.21 0.03 -22.90
N LEU A 171 -20.72 1.19 -23.32
CA LEU A 171 -19.90 2.07 -22.48
C LEU A 171 -20.69 2.60 -21.28
N GLU A 172 -21.97 2.93 -21.44
CA GLU A 172 -22.85 3.32 -20.34
C GLU A 172 -23.00 2.21 -19.29
N GLN A 173 -23.14 0.95 -19.73
CA GLN A 173 -23.19 -0.21 -18.83
C GLN A 173 -21.85 -0.46 -18.11
N GLU A 174 -20.73 -0.32 -18.81
CA GLU A 174 -19.39 -0.44 -18.19
C GLU A 174 -19.13 0.65 -17.17
N LEU A 175 -19.53 1.90 -17.46
CA LEU A 175 -19.44 3.02 -16.51
C LEU A 175 -20.28 2.78 -15.27
N GLU A 176 -21.51 2.30 -15.41
CA GLU A 176 -22.37 1.98 -14.27
C GLU A 176 -21.77 0.83 -13.42
N HIS A 177 -21.23 -0.21 -14.07
CA HIS A 177 -20.54 -1.28 -13.37
C HIS A 177 -19.30 -0.77 -12.62
N LEU A 178 -18.52 0.11 -13.25
CA LEU A 178 -17.32 0.69 -12.64
C LEU A 178 -17.68 1.60 -11.46
N HIS A 179 -18.75 2.39 -11.56
CA HIS A 179 -19.26 3.18 -10.43
C HIS A 179 -19.68 2.29 -9.27
N LYS A 180 -20.44 1.22 -9.52
CA LYS A 180 -20.86 0.30 -8.47
C LYS A 180 -19.68 -0.39 -7.78
N THR A 181 -18.72 -0.89 -8.56
CA THR A 181 -17.52 -1.54 -8.00
C THR A 181 -16.66 -0.56 -7.21
N TYR A 182 -16.55 0.70 -7.66
CA TYR A 182 -15.89 1.76 -6.92
C TYR A 182 -16.60 2.07 -5.59
N GLU A 183 -17.94 2.18 -5.59
CA GLU A 183 -18.70 2.40 -4.36
C GLU A 183 -18.56 1.24 -3.37
N ASP A 184 -18.61 0.00 -3.85
CA ASP A 184 -18.44 -1.20 -3.01
C ASP A 184 -17.02 -1.25 -2.42
N ALA A 185 -16.00 -0.95 -3.23
CA ALA A 185 -14.62 -0.85 -2.77
C ALA A 185 -14.45 0.23 -1.70
N LYS A 186 -15.02 1.44 -1.93
CA LYS A 186 -15.02 2.55 -0.98
C LYS A 186 -15.68 2.15 0.35
N ARG A 187 -16.88 1.54 0.30
CA ARG A 187 -17.57 1.04 1.51
C ARG A 187 -16.73 0.00 2.25
N SER A 188 -16.07 -0.92 1.54
CA SER A 188 -15.19 -1.91 2.17
C SER A 188 -13.97 -1.29 2.86
N PHE A 189 -13.40 -0.23 2.25
CA PHE A 189 -12.25 0.48 2.80
C PHE A 189 -12.65 1.29 4.05
N ASP A 190 -13.78 1.99 4.00
CA ASP A 190 -14.33 2.72 5.14
C ASP A 190 -14.64 1.77 6.32
N LEU A 191 -15.15 0.57 6.04
CA LEU A 191 -15.36 -0.46 7.06
C LEU A 191 -14.04 -0.92 7.67
N ARG A 192 -13.03 -1.24 6.84
CA ARG A 192 -11.69 -1.63 7.33
C ARG A 192 -11.05 -0.55 8.20
N ILE A 193 -11.14 0.72 7.81
CA ILE A 193 -10.63 1.84 8.62
C ILE A 193 -11.34 1.88 9.98
N LYS A 194 -12.68 1.74 10.01
CA LYS A 194 -13.43 1.75 11.26
C LYS A 194 -13.05 0.57 12.16
N ASP A 195 -12.90 -0.62 11.59
CA ASP A 195 -12.50 -1.81 12.33
C ASP A 195 -11.07 -1.70 12.87
N GLU A 196 -10.13 -1.17 12.07
CA GLU A 196 -8.75 -0.92 12.49
C GLU A 196 -8.68 0.16 13.60
N GLN A 197 -9.47 1.23 13.48
CA GLN A 197 -9.59 2.24 14.54
C GLN A 197 -10.13 1.65 15.84
N ARG A 198 -11.16 0.79 15.77
CA ARG A 198 -11.69 0.07 16.94
C ARG A 198 -10.64 -0.85 17.56
N HIS A 199 -9.96 -1.63 16.73
CA HIS A 199 -8.90 -2.53 17.19
C HIS A 199 -7.76 -1.76 17.89
N ASN A 200 -7.34 -0.64 17.32
CA ASN A 200 -6.32 0.22 17.91
C ASN A 200 -6.76 0.83 19.25
N LEU A 201 -8.02 1.25 19.38
CA LEU A 201 -8.57 1.74 20.64
C LEU A 201 -8.65 0.63 21.71
N GLU A 202 -9.03 -0.59 21.33
CA GLU A 202 -9.05 -1.74 22.23
C GLU A 202 -7.64 -2.13 22.69
N ALA A 203 -6.67 -2.14 21.77
CA ALA A 203 -5.27 -2.39 22.08
C ALA A 203 -4.69 -1.32 23.01
N LEU A 204 -5.02 -0.04 22.77
CA LEU A 204 -4.64 1.06 23.64
C LEU A 204 -5.26 0.93 25.03
N ALA A 205 -6.57 0.65 25.12
CA ALA A 205 -7.25 0.46 26.39
C ALA A 205 -6.66 -0.69 27.22
N LYS A 206 -6.27 -1.80 26.55
CA LYS A 206 -5.57 -2.91 27.20
C LYS A 206 -4.20 -2.50 27.72
N SER A 207 -3.41 -1.80 26.90
CA SER A 207 -2.10 -1.27 27.31
C SER A 207 -2.22 -0.29 28.49
N GLU A 208 -3.22 0.60 28.48
CA GLU A 208 -3.48 1.51 29.59
C GLU A 208 -3.85 0.78 30.88
N ALA A 209 -4.63 -0.30 30.78
CA ALA A 209 -4.96 -1.14 31.93
C ALA A 209 -3.70 -1.82 32.49
N ASP A 210 -2.83 -2.35 31.63
CA ASP A 210 -1.56 -2.97 32.02
C ASP A 210 -0.63 -1.94 32.68
N VAL A 211 -0.51 -0.72 32.12
CA VAL A 211 0.27 0.37 32.72
C VAL A 211 -0.26 0.75 34.10
N LYS A 212 -1.59 0.84 34.28
CA LYS A 212 -2.19 1.09 35.60
C LYS A 212 -1.88 -0.04 36.58
N HIS A 213 -1.95 -1.30 36.13
CA HIS A 213 -1.60 -2.45 36.95
C HIS A 213 -0.13 -2.41 37.41
N TYR A 214 0.81 -2.22 36.47
CA TYR A 214 2.23 -2.14 36.79
C TYR A 214 2.57 -0.95 37.70
N ARG A 215 1.94 0.21 37.51
CA ARG A 215 2.09 1.35 38.43
C ARG A 215 1.61 1.01 39.85
N SER A 216 0.45 0.35 39.97
CA SER A 216 -0.07 -0.07 41.28
C SER A 216 0.87 -1.07 41.97
N VAL A 217 1.40 -2.04 41.23
CA VAL A 217 2.38 -3.00 41.75
C VAL A 217 3.68 -2.29 42.18
N GLN A 218 4.16 -1.35 41.38
CA GLN A 218 5.36 -0.57 41.69
C GLN A 218 5.18 0.24 42.98
N GLU A 219 4.02 0.86 43.18
CA GLU A 219 3.74 1.62 44.39
C GLU A 219 3.69 0.72 45.63
N LYS A 220 3.02 -0.45 45.54
CA LYS A 220 3.04 -1.43 46.63
C LYS A 220 4.45 -1.90 46.98
N LEU A 221 5.28 -2.17 45.97
CA LEU A 221 6.68 -2.54 46.19
C LEU A 221 7.47 -1.41 46.85
N ARG A 222 7.28 -0.15 46.42
CA ARG A 222 7.90 1.01 47.06
C ARG A 222 7.51 1.14 48.53
N ASP A 223 6.22 0.97 48.85
CA ASP A 223 5.74 0.98 50.23
C ASP A 223 6.33 -0.16 51.06
N GLU A 224 6.39 -1.36 50.51
CA GLU A 224 7.00 -2.53 51.18
C GLU A 224 8.50 -2.34 51.40
N PHE A 225 9.24 -1.83 50.41
CA PHE A 225 10.66 -1.53 50.54
C PHE A 225 10.89 -0.41 51.56
N GLY A 226 10.12 0.68 51.53
CA GLY A 226 10.23 1.76 52.51
C GLY A 226 9.94 1.28 53.94
N LYS A 227 8.97 0.38 54.13
CA LYS A 227 8.72 -0.25 55.43
C LYS A 227 9.89 -1.13 55.88
N LYS A 228 10.43 -1.98 55.00
CA LYS A 228 11.59 -2.84 55.30
C LYS A 228 12.83 -2.00 55.63
N GLU A 229 13.09 -0.95 54.86
CA GLU A 229 14.19 -0.02 55.10
C GLU A 229 14.04 0.69 56.45
N SER A 230 12.84 1.13 56.82
CA SER A 230 12.56 1.72 58.15
C SER A 230 12.77 0.72 59.29
N VAL A 231 12.43 -0.56 59.11
CA VAL A 231 12.67 -1.61 60.11
C VAL A 231 14.17 -1.88 60.24
N LEU A 232 14.88 -2.10 59.12
CA LEU A 232 16.32 -2.31 59.12
C LEU A 232 17.07 -1.12 59.72
N GLY A 233 16.66 0.11 59.42
CA GLY A 233 17.24 1.32 60.02
C GLY A 233 17.09 1.36 61.54
N ARG A 234 15.94 0.93 62.06
CA ARG A 234 15.71 0.79 63.51
C ARG A 234 16.59 -0.30 64.12
N GLU A 235 16.64 -1.49 63.51
CA GLU A 235 17.49 -2.59 63.97
C GLU A 235 18.97 -2.20 64.00
N ILE A 236 19.46 -1.49 62.97
CA ILE A 236 20.83 -0.97 62.93
C ILE A 236 21.08 -0.01 64.09
N SER A 237 20.16 0.93 64.34
CA SER A 237 20.29 1.90 65.43
C SER A 237 20.29 1.22 66.81
N ASP A 238 19.41 0.23 67.00
CA ASP A 238 19.36 -0.56 68.24
C ASP A 238 20.65 -1.37 68.45
N LEU A 239 21.17 -2.00 67.40
CA LEU A 239 22.42 -2.75 67.45
C LEU A 239 23.61 -1.82 67.75
N GLN A 240 23.66 -0.63 67.14
CA GLN A 240 24.68 0.38 67.44
C GLN A 240 24.60 0.83 68.90
N ALA A 241 23.39 1.06 69.43
CA ALA A 241 23.21 1.43 70.83
C ALA A 241 23.63 0.31 71.78
N GLN A 242 23.35 -0.96 71.45
CA GLN A 242 23.82 -2.11 72.21
C GLN A 242 25.35 -2.25 72.18
N LEU A 243 25.95 -2.04 71.01
CA LEU A 243 27.40 -2.08 70.83
C LEU A 243 28.08 -0.98 71.65
N ALA A 244 27.60 0.27 71.57
CA ALA A 244 28.10 1.38 72.38
C ALA A 244 28.00 1.11 73.90
N LYS A 245 26.89 0.51 74.37
CA LYS A 245 26.76 0.07 75.77
C LYS A 245 27.81 -0.99 76.13
N LYS A 246 28.02 -1.99 75.27
CA LYS A 246 29.06 -3.01 75.50
C LYS A 246 30.46 -2.41 75.52
N ASP A 247 30.77 -1.49 74.62
CA ASP A 247 32.06 -0.80 74.56
C ASP A 247 32.32 0.00 75.85
N SER A 248 31.36 0.79 76.31
CA SER A 248 31.46 1.53 77.59
C SER A 248 31.68 0.60 78.79
N ARG A 249 31.06 -0.60 78.77
CA ARG A 249 31.23 -1.62 79.81
C ARG A 249 32.63 -2.23 79.75
N ILE A 250 33.14 -2.51 78.56
CA ILE A 250 34.50 -3.01 78.35
C ILE A 250 35.50 -1.98 78.85
N GLU A 251 35.36 -0.69 78.50
CA GLU A 251 36.25 0.38 78.99
C GLU A 251 36.24 0.49 80.52
N THR A 252 35.05 0.39 81.14
CA THR A 252 34.91 0.40 82.61
C THR A 252 35.61 -0.81 83.24
N LEU A 253 35.42 -2.01 82.68
CA LEU A 253 36.07 -3.23 83.17
C LEU A 253 37.59 -3.16 82.99
N GLN A 254 38.07 -2.65 81.85
CA GLN A 254 39.51 -2.43 81.62
C GLN A 254 40.11 -1.47 82.65
N THR A 255 39.42 -0.37 82.97
CA THR A 255 39.85 0.59 83.99
C THR A 255 39.88 -0.05 85.38
N SER A 256 38.86 -0.85 85.72
CA SER A 256 38.82 -1.61 86.98
C SER A 256 39.94 -2.64 87.07
N ILE A 257 40.25 -3.36 85.99
CA ILE A 257 41.36 -4.32 85.94
C ILE A 257 42.69 -3.58 86.20
N ARG A 258 42.94 -2.45 85.53
CA ARG A 258 44.15 -1.65 85.76
C ARG A 258 44.27 -1.20 87.22
N SER A 259 43.18 -0.75 87.84
CA SER A 259 43.16 -0.40 89.27
C SER A 259 43.52 -1.58 90.16
N LEU A 260 42.93 -2.75 89.92
CA LEU A 260 43.23 -3.97 90.68
C LEU A 260 44.66 -4.47 90.45
N GLU A 261 45.19 -4.33 89.24
CA GLU A 261 46.60 -4.64 88.93
C GLU A 261 47.55 -3.71 89.70
N ASP A 262 47.23 -2.43 89.85
CA ASP A 262 48.04 -1.49 90.63
C ASP A 262 47.93 -1.74 92.14
N GLU A 263 46.74 -2.04 92.67
CA GLU A 263 46.56 -2.50 94.06
C GLU A 263 47.35 -3.78 94.34
N LEU A 264 47.31 -4.75 93.42
CA LEU A 264 48.07 -5.99 93.55
C LEU A 264 49.57 -5.72 93.61
N LYS A 265 50.10 -4.80 92.78
CA LYS A 265 51.51 -4.39 92.85
C LYS A 265 51.86 -3.78 94.20
N LEU A 266 51.01 -2.91 94.75
CA LEU A 266 51.23 -2.31 96.07
C LEU A 266 51.25 -3.39 97.16
N VAL A 267 50.27 -4.30 97.16
CA VAL A 267 50.22 -5.42 98.11
C VAL A 267 51.44 -6.33 97.97
N GLN A 268 51.91 -6.60 96.74
CA GLN A 268 53.14 -7.37 96.52
C GLN A 268 54.37 -6.63 97.09
N GLN A 269 54.48 -5.33 96.88
CA GLN A 269 55.55 -4.52 97.48
C GLN A 269 55.49 -4.56 99.01
N ASP A 270 54.33 -4.34 99.60
CA ASP A 270 54.12 -4.42 101.04
C ASP A 270 54.46 -5.81 101.60
N LEU A 271 54.06 -6.88 100.91
CA LEU A 271 54.41 -8.25 101.29
C LEU A 271 55.93 -8.46 101.28
N THR A 272 56.63 -7.96 100.27
CA THR A 272 58.11 -8.06 100.24
C THR A 272 58.77 -7.26 101.36
N LEU A 273 58.23 -6.09 101.72
CA LEU A 273 58.71 -5.30 102.86
C LEU A 273 58.44 -6.04 104.18
N GLN A 274 57.24 -6.57 104.37
CA GLN A 274 56.88 -7.37 105.55
C GLN A 274 57.76 -8.62 105.67
N GLN A 275 58.03 -9.33 104.57
CA GLN A 275 58.95 -10.48 104.58
C GLN A 275 60.37 -10.09 105.01
N ARG A 276 60.86 -8.92 104.58
CA ARG A 276 62.16 -8.39 105.03
C ARG A 276 62.14 -8.04 106.52
N GLU A 277 61.10 -7.36 107.00
CA GLU A 277 60.94 -7.05 108.43
C GLU A 277 60.81 -8.30 109.29
N LEU A 278 60.01 -9.28 108.86
CA LEU A 278 59.86 -10.56 109.55
C LEU A 278 61.21 -11.31 109.61
N SER A 279 61.99 -11.28 108.52
CA SER A 279 63.34 -11.85 108.50
C SER A 279 64.29 -11.16 109.49
N LYS A 280 64.23 -9.82 109.60
CA LYS A 280 65.00 -9.04 110.60
C LYS A 280 64.57 -9.40 112.03
N VAL A 281 63.26 -9.43 112.30
CA VAL A 281 62.71 -9.79 113.63
C VAL A 281 63.11 -11.22 114.00
N ASN A 282 62.99 -12.18 113.07
CA ASN A 282 63.44 -13.56 113.29
C ASN A 282 64.93 -13.65 113.62
N ALA A 283 65.78 -12.90 112.90
CA ALA A 283 67.21 -12.84 113.20
C ALA A 283 67.48 -12.23 114.60
N SER A 284 66.77 -11.16 114.96
CA SER A 284 66.85 -10.55 116.29
C SER A 284 66.39 -11.51 117.38
N LEU A 285 65.28 -12.23 117.17
CA LEU A 285 64.75 -13.22 118.09
C LEU A 285 65.74 -14.38 118.28
N LEU A 286 66.34 -14.88 117.21
CA LEU A 286 67.40 -15.90 117.28
C LEU A 286 68.60 -15.43 118.10
N SER A 287 69.01 -14.17 117.93
CA SER A 287 70.08 -13.55 118.73
C SER A 287 69.73 -13.52 120.22
N GLU A 288 68.51 -13.08 120.57
CA GLU A 288 68.03 -13.04 121.95
C GLU A 288 67.81 -14.46 122.54
N VAL A 289 67.34 -15.43 121.75
CA VAL A 289 67.27 -16.84 122.17
C VAL A 289 68.66 -17.39 122.47
N ASN A 290 69.66 -17.09 121.63
CA ASN A 290 71.05 -17.49 121.89
C ASN A 290 71.62 -16.79 123.12
N ARG A 291 71.28 -15.52 123.35
CA ARG A 291 71.64 -14.79 124.57
C ARG A 291 71.00 -15.43 125.80
N SER A 292 69.71 -15.75 125.73
CA SER A 292 68.96 -16.43 126.78
C SER A 292 69.57 -17.81 127.09
N LYS A 293 69.88 -18.63 126.09
CA LYS A 293 70.59 -19.91 126.27
C LYS A 293 71.94 -19.76 126.97
N ARG A 294 72.72 -18.72 126.64
CA ARG A 294 73.99 -18.43 127.32
C ARG A 294 73.77 -18.05 128.79
N LEU A 295 72.76 -17.23 129.07
CA LEU A 295 72.39 -16.86 130.43
C LEU A 295 71.89 -18.07 131.22
N ASP A 296 71.05 -18.93 130.62
CA ASP A 296 70.56 -20.17 131.23
C ASP A 296 71.71 -21.14 131.53
N GLY A 297 72.69 -21.26 130.62
CA GLY A 297 73.92 -22.00 130.87
C GLY A 297 74.71 -21.45 132.07
N LYS A 298 74.79 -20.13 132.20
CA LYS A 298 75.45 -19.46 133.33
C LYS A 298 74.68 -19.63 134.64
N VAL A 299 73.35 -19.67 134.60
CA VAL A 299 72.51 -19.99 135.75
C VAL A 299 72.78 -21.42 136.21
N LYS A 300 72.82 -22.41 135.31
CA LYS A 300 73.14 -23.80 135.66
C LYS A 300 74.54 -23.98 136.25
N GLU A 301 75.52 -23.25 135.74
CA GLU A 301 76.88 -23.21 136.30
C GLU A 301 76.85 -22.71 137.75
N LEU A 302 76.17 -21.57 137.99
CA LEU A 302 75.99 -21.02 139.34
C LEU A 302 75.20 -21.95 140.27
N GLU A 303 74.16 -22.63 139.79
CA GLU A 303 73.44 -23.66 140.57
C GLU A 303 74.34 -24.85 140.94
N GLY A 304 75.25 -25.24 140.03
CA GLY A 304 76.28 -26.26 140.27
C GLY A 304 77.24 -25.83 141.38
N ASP A 305 77.73 -24.59 141.31
CA ASP A 305 78.61 -24.00 142.33
C ASP A 305 77.91 -23.90 143.69
N ILE A 306 76.63 -23.50 143.71
CA ILE A 306 75.81 -23.47 144.92
C ILE A 306 75.68 -24.87 145.51
N LYS A 307 75.38 -25.90 144.71
CA LYS A 307 75.30 -27.29 145.20
C LYS A 307 76.62 -27.76 145.79
N GLN A 308 77.75 -27.48 145.14
CA GLN A 308 79.07 -27.80 145.68
C GLN A 308 79.33 -27.09 147.01
N GLN A 309 78.95 -25.81 147.13
CA GLN A 309 79.08 -25.06 148.38
C GLN A 309 78.18 -25.60 149.49
N VAL A 310 76.92 -25.93 149.19
CA VAL A 310 76.01 -26.57 150.15
C VAL A 310 76.59 -27.90 150.63
N GLN A 311 77.17 -28.69 149.73
CA GLN A 311 77.79 -29.97 150.09
C GLN A 311 79.06 -29.79 150.94
N ARG A 312 79.89 -28.77 150.65
CA ARG A 312 81.03 -28.38 151.50
C ARG A 312 80.58 -27.91 152.89
N ASN A 313 79.51 -27.13 152.98
CA ASN A 313 78.95 -26.70 154.26
C ASN A 313 78.37 -27.88 155.04
N ALA A 314 77.69 -28.82 154.39
CA ALA A 314 77.17 -30.02 155.03
C ALA A 314 78.30 -30.91 155.59
N SER A 315 79.40 -31.09 154.84
CA SER A 315 80.56 -31.84 155.32
C SER A 315 81.28 -31.12 156.47
N ALA A 316 81.45 -29.81 156.39
CA ALA A 316 82.01 -29.00 157.48
C ALA A 316 81.13 -29.05 158.74
N SER A 317 79.81 -29.00 158.58
CA SER A 317 78.84 -29.12 159.69
C SER A 317 78.88 -30.51 160.34
N SER A 318 79.06 -31.57 159.55
CA SER A 318 79.19 -32.94 160.07
C SER A 318 80.49 -33.15 160.85
N GLU A 319 81.60 -32.57 160.38
CA GLU A 319 82.86 -32.56 161.16
C GLU A 319 82.73 -31.77 162.46
N ALA A 320 82.05 -30.62 162.44
CA ALA A 320 81.77 -29.83 163.63
C ALA A 320 80.95 -30.62 164.66
N ALA A 321 79.89 -31.31 164.22
CA ALA A 321 79.06 -32.15 165.08
C ALA A 321 79.84 -33.34 165.70
N ARG A 322 80.78 -33.95 164.94
CA ARG A 322 81.66 -34.99 165.50
C ARG A 322 82.60 -34.45 166.58
N ARG A 323 83.20 -33.26 166.37
CA ARG A 323 84.04 -32.60 167.37
C ARG A 323 83.25 -32.24 168.63
N GLU A 324 82.04 -31.73 168.46
CA GLU A 324 81.15 -31.39 169.58
C GLU A 324 80.77 -32.64 170.41
N ASN A 325 80.41 -33.75 169.75
CA ASN A 325 80.09 -35.00 170.45
C ASN A 325 81.30 -35.60 171.19
N ALA A 326 82.51 -35.49 170.64
CA ALA A 326 83.73 -35.92 171.32
C ALA A 326 84.01 -35.07 172.59
N LEU A 327 83.74 -33.76 172.53
CA LEU A 327 83.86 -32.86 173.68
C LEU A 327 82.81 -33.18 174.76
N ARG A 328 81.56 -33.46 174.39
CA ARG A 328 80.51 -33.87 175.34
C ARG A 328 80.87 -35.16 176.08
N ALA A 329 81.45 -36.15 175.40
CA ALA A 329 81.93 -37.38 176.03
C ALA A 329 83.06 -37.13 177.05
N GLN A 330 84.00 -36.21 176.75
CA GLN A 330 85.05 -35.83 177.70
C GLN A 330 84.49 -35.12 178.95
N VAL A 331 83.45 -34.29 178.81
CA VAL A 331 82.80 -33.60 179.93
C VAL A 331 82.12 -34.62 180.85
N GLN A 332 81.41 -35.60 180.30
CA GLN A 332 80.73 -36.62 181.09
C GLN A 332 81.69 -37.48 181.92
N VAL A 333 82.85 -37.84 181.36
CA VAL A 333 83.92 -38.56 182.10
C VAL A 333 84.46 -37.71 183.27
N ARG A 334 84.59 -36.40 183.08
CA ARG A 334 85.02 -35.48 184.14
C ARG A 334 83.97 -35.29 185.23
N GLU A 335 82.69 -35.29 184.89
CA GLU A 335 81.59 -35.23 185.88
C GLU A 335 81.53 -36.49 186.76
N GLU A 336 81.76 -37.68 186.19
CA GLU A 336 81.81 -38.93 186.96
C GLU A 336 83.01 -39.00 187.93
N GLU A 337 84.17 -38.48 187.54
CA GLU A 337 85.34 -38.33 188.43
C GLU A 337 85.03 -37.39 189.61
N LEU A 338 84.32 -36.29 189.33
CA LEU A 338 83.95 -35.27 190.31
C LEU A 338 82.95 -35.81 191.34
N LEU A 339 81.97 -36.61 190.89
CA LEU A 339 81.02 -37.33 191.77
C LEU A 339 81.73 -38.30 192.73
N ARG A 340 82.73 -39.06 192.25
CA ARG A 340 83.53 -39.97 193.10
C ARG A 340 84.37 -39.21 194.12
N ALA A 341 84.96 -38.08 193.73
CA ALA A 341 85.72 -37.23 194.65
C ALA A 341 84.81 -36.63 195.74
N ASN A 342 83.63 -36.15 195.36
CA ASN A 342 82.66 -35.56 196.28
C ASN A 342 82.15 -36.59 197.31
N ALA A 343 81.91 -37.83 196.88
CA ALA A 343 81.52 -38.92 197.79
C ALA A 343 82.61 -39.26 198.84
N LYS A 344 83.90 -39.11 198.49
CA LYS A 344 85.02 -39.27 199.44
C LYS A 344 85.09 -38.15 200.47
N VAL A 345 84.83 -36.91 200.05
CA VAL A 345 84.81 -35.73 200.95
C VAL A 345 83.68 -35.87 201.97
N VAL A 346 82.47 -36.20 201.52
CA VAL A 346 81.31 -36.40 202.41
C VAL A 346 81.54 -37.53 203.43
N ALA A 347 82.25 -38.60 203.05
CA ALA A 347 82.59 -39.69 203.96
C ALA A 347 83.64 -39.28 205.02
N GLN A 348 84.57 -38.39 204.67
CA GLN A 348 85.57 -37.85 205.61
C GLN A 348 84.96 -36.81 206.55
N GLU A 349 84.05 -35.96 206.07
CA GLU A 349 83.27 -35.03 206.90
C GLU A 349 82.45 -35.78 207.95
N LYS A 350 81.79 -36.89 207.58
CA LYS A 350 81.06 -37.73 208.55
C LYS A 350 81.96 -38.32 209.64
N ARG A 351 83.21 -38.69 209.32
CA ARG A 351 84.18 -39.18 210.32
C ARG A 351 84.65 -38.07 211.26
N LEU A 352 84.87 -36.87 210.73
CA LEU A 352 85.25 -35.70 211.53
C LEU A 352 84.15 -35.30 212.51
N ILE A 353 82.88 -35.27 212.06
CA ILE A 353 81.74 -34.95 212.93
C ILE A 353 81.61 -35.96 214.10
N THR A 354 81.79 -37.27 213.84
CA THR A 354 81.78 -38.27 214.92
C THR A 354 82.94 -38.12 215.92
N GLN A 355 84.12 -37.69 215.47
CA GLN A 355 85.24 -37.43 216.37
C GLN A 355 85.04 -36.15 217.20
N ASP A 356 84.37 -35.15 216.63
CA ASP A 356 84.05 -33.88 217.30
C ASP A 356 82.94 -34.05 218.37
N GLU A 357 81.99 -34.97 218.17
CA GLU A 357 80.91 -35.23 219.12
C GLU A 357 81.34 -36.01 220.38
N GLU A 358 82.38 -36.85 220.31
CA GLU A 358 82.87 -37.57 221.50
C GLU A 358 83.98 -36.84 222.25
N LEU A 359 84.77 -35.98 221.58
CA LEU A 359 85.56 -34.97 222.28
C LEU A 359 84.66 -34.09 223.19
N LYS A 360 83.44 -33.78 222.74
CA LYS A 360 82.41 -33.09 223.56
C LYS A 360 81.87 -33.91 224.72
N ARG A 361 81.83 -35.25 224.64
CA ARG A 361 81.45 -36.10 225.78
C ARG A 361 82.56 -36.16 226.84
N MET A 362 83.82 -36.24 226.42
CA MET A 362 85.00 -36.25 227.31
C MET A 362 85.21 -34.94 228.08
N THR A 363 84.64 -33.82 227.64
CA THR A 363 84.76 -32.51 228.29
C THR A 363 83.66 -32.19 229.31
N SER A 364 82.63 -33.05 229.45
CA SER A 364 81.43 -32.72 230.26
C SER A 364 81.34 -33.36 231.65
N ARG A 365 82.34 -34.13 232.10
CA ARG A 365 82.47 -34.60 233.51
C ARG A 365 83.92 -34.76 234.00
N LEU A 366 84.76 -33.78 233.68
CA LEU A 366 85.44 -32.97 234.71
C LEU A 366 84.53 -31.77 235.01
#